data_AF-B3CQY5-F1
#
_entry.id   AF-B3CQY5-F1
#
_cell.length_a   1.000
_cell.length_b   1.000
_cell.length_c   1.000
_cell.angle_alpha   90.00
_cell.angle_beta   90.00
_cell.angle_gamma   90.00
#
_symmetry.space_group_name_H-M   'P 1'
#
loop_
_entity.id
_entity.type
_entity.pdbx_description
1 polymer ?
#
loop_
_entity_poly.entity_id
_entity_poly.type
_entity_poly.pdbx_seq_one_letter_code
_entity_poly.pdbx_strand_id
1 'polypeptide(L)'
;MTTKERIAYNKYVNESLKQRDYLLSAEEKCKEEGIEKGRKEGEENNAIATAKKMLAKRKPINEIIEFTGLTIEKIEQLKKEIEVLKEK
;
A
#
# COMPACT_ATOMS: atom_id res chain seq x y z
N MET A 1 -47.80 -23.45 -0.53
CA MET A 1 -46.37 -23.72 -0.28
C MET A 1 -46.28 -24.79 0.79
N THR A 2 -45.84 -25.99 0.40
CA THR A 2 -45.67 -27.12 1.32
C THR A 2 -44.46 -26.90 2.22
N THR A 3 -44.41 -27.59 3.37
CA THR A 3 -43.29 -27.50 4.32
C THR A 3 -41.94 -27.79 3.66
N LYS A 4 -41.90 -28.75 2.71
CA LYS A 4 -40.69 -29.11 1.96
C LYS A 4 -40.23 -27.99 1.02
N GLU A 5 -41.16 -27.35 0.31
CA GLU A 5 -40.86 -26.20 -0.56
C GLU A 5 -40.32 -25.01 0.24
N ARG A 6 -40.87 -24.75 1.45
CA ARG A 6 -40.37 -23.69 2.34
C ARG A 6 -38.95 -23.95 2.83
N ILE A 7 -38.64 -25.19 3.20
CA ILE A 7 -37.28 -25.56 3.63
C ILE A 7 -36.30 -25.42 2.47
N ALA A 8 -36.65 -25.89 1.27
CA ALA A 8 -35.80 -25.77 0.09
C ALA A 8 -35.56 -24.30 -0.30
N TYR A 9 -36.60 -23.47 -0.28
CA TYR A 9 -36.51 -22.03 -0.54
C TYR A 9 -35.62 -21.33 0.49
N ASN A 10 -35.84 -21.57 1.79
CA ASN A 10 -35.02 -20.97 2.84
C ASN A 10 -33.55 -21.39 2.73
N LYS A 11 -33.28 -22.65 2.37
CA LYS A 11 -31.92 -23.13 2.13
C LYS A 11 -31.27 -22.37 0.98
N TYR A 12 -31.96 -22.24 -0.15
CA TYR A 12 -31.46 -21.48 -1.30
C TYR A 12 -31.15 -20.02 -0.94
N VAL A 13 -32.10 -19.33 -0.30
CA VAL A 13 -31.92 -17.93 0.13
C VAL A 13 -30.74 -17.79 1.08
N ASN A 14 -30.61 -18.67 2.07
CA ASN A 14 -29.50 -18.64 3.01
C ASN A 14 -28.14 -18.84 2.31
N GLU A 15 -28.04 -19.77 1.37
CA GLU A 15 -26.80 -19.97 0.61
C GLU A 15 -26.47 -18.74 -0.26
N SER A 16 -27.45 -18.15 -0.93
CA SER A 16 -27.25 -16.92 -1.70
C SER A 16 -26.83 -15.74 -0.82
N LEU A 17 -27.39 -15.62 0.38
CA LEU A 17 -27.00 -14.58 1.34
C LEU A 17 -25.57 -14.76 1.83
N LYS A 18 -25.15 -16.00 2.15
CA LYS A 18 -23.76 -16.30 2.55
C LYS A 18 -22.77 -15.97 1.45
N GLN A 19 -23.10 -16.31 0.20
CA GLN A 19 -22.24 -15.99 -0.94
C GLN A 19 -22.08 -14.48 -1.11
N ARG A 20 -23.18 -13.73 -0.98
CA ARG A 20 -23.14 -12.26 -1.03
C ARG A 20 -22.31 -11.67 0.11
N ASP A 21 -22.50 -12.15 1.34
CA ASP A 21 -21.75 -11.71 2.51
C ASP A 21 -20.25 -11.95 2.35
N TYR A 22 -19.89 -13.12 1.83
CA TYR A 22 -18.50 -13.45 1.51
C TYR A 22 -17.90 -12.49 0.48
N LEU A 23 -18.63 -12.17 -0.59
CA LEU A 23 -18.17 -11.22 -1.61
C LEU A 23 -18.00 -9.82 -1.04
N LEU A 24 -18.96 -9.33 -0.24
CA LEU A 24 -18.88 -8.02 0.40
C LEU A 24 -17.66 -7.94 1.33
N SER A 25 -17.44 -8.97 2.17
CA SER A 25 -16.27 -9.02 3.05
C SER A 25 -14.96 -9.07 2.27
N ALA A 26 -14.91 -9.76 1.13
CA ALA A 26 -13.73 -9.78 0.27
C ALA A 26 -13.46 -8.40 -0.36
N GLU A 27 -14.49 -7.71 -0.86
CA GLU A 27 -14.36 -6.37 -1.43
C GLU A 27 -13.88 -5.35 -0.40
N GLU A 28 -14.42 -5.38 0.82
CA GLU A 28 -14.00 -4.52 1.93
C GLU A 28 -12.52 -4.74 2.27
N LYS A 29 -12.10 -5.99 2.44
CA LYS A 29 -10.69 -6.32 2.71
C LYS A 29 -9.76 -5.87 1.59
N CYS A 30 -10.11 -6.12 0.34
CA CYS A 30 -9.29 -5.68 -0.80
C CYS A 30 -9.17 -4.16 -0.84
N LYS A 31 -10.24 -3.43 -0.53
CA LYS A 31 -10.21 -1.96 -0.47
C LYS A 31 -9.33 -1.46 0.67
N GLU A 32 -9.45 -2.04 1.86
CA GLU A 32 -8.61 -1.68 3.01
C GLU A 32 -7.13 -1.96 2.74
N GLU A 33 -6.80 -3.15 2.22
CA GLU A 33 -5.43 -3.51 1.85
C GLU A 33 -4.88 -2.57 0.76
N GLY A 34 -5.70 -2.22 -0.23
CA GLY A 34 -5.31 -1.30 -1.30
C GLY A 34 -4.99 0.10 -0.77
N ILE A 35 -5.81 0.62 0.15
CA ILE A 35 -5.58 1.91 0.79
C ILE A 35 -4.29 1.87 1.62
N GLU A 36 -4.10 0.83 2.42
CA GLU A 36 -2.91 0.73 3.29
C GLU A 36 -1.62 0.55 2.47
N LYS A 37 -1.64 -0.24 1.40
CA LYS A 37 -0.52 -0.35 0.46
C LYS A 37 -0.22 1.00 -0.20
N GLY A 38 -1.25 1.68 -0.71
CA GLY A 38 -1.10 3.00 -1.33
C GLY A 38 -0.54 4.06 -0.38
N ARG A 39 -0.97 4.04 0.89
CA ARG A 39 -0.44 4.93 1.94
C ARG A 39 1.04 4.67 2.20
N LYS A 40 1.43 3.40 2.39
CA LYS A 40 2.83 3.01 2.62
C LYS A 40 3.73 3.37 1.44
N GLU A 41 3.31 3.03 0.22
CA GLU A 41 4.05 3.38 -1.00
C GLU A 41 4.17 4.90 -1.17
N GLY A 42 3.11 5.65 -0.87
CA GLY A 42 3.12 7.11 -0.91
C GLY A 42 4.12 7.72 0.08
N GLU A 43 4.13 7.23 1.32
CA GLU A 43 5.07 7.66 2.36
C GLU A 43 6.52 7.36 1.97
N GLU A 44 6.81 6.15 1.49
CA GLU A 44 8.15 5.76 1.02
C GLU A 44 8.61 6.61 -0.18
N ASN A 45 7.74 6.77 -1.18
CA ASN A 45 8.04 7.58 -2.35
C ASN A 45 8.29 9.05 -1.99
N ASN A 46 7.53 9.60 -1.05
CA ASN A 46 7.72 10.97 -0.58
C ASN A 46 9.04 11.13 0.20
N ALA A 47 9.39 10.17 1.06
CA ALA A 47 10.67 10.14 1.77
C ALA A 47 11.84 10.12 0.78
N ILE A 48 11.78 9.24 -0.23
CA ILE A 48 12.81 9.13 -1.28
C ILE A 48 12.89 10.43 -2.08
N ALA A 49 11.77 10.99 -2.53
CA ALA A 49 11.75 12.24 -3.29
C ALA A 49 12.35 13.41 -2.49
N THR A 50 12.08 13.46 -1.19
CA THR A 50 12.62 14.47 -0.29
C THR A 50 14.13 14.28 -0.11
N ALA A 51 14.60 13.06 0.14
CA ALA A 51 16.02 12.74 0.23
C ALA A 51 16.78 13.12 -1.06
N LYS A 52 16.24 12.80 -2.24
CA LYS A 52 16.83 13.19 -3.53
C LYS A 52 16.98 14.71 -3.67
N LYS A 53 15.94 15.48 -3.29
CA LYS A 53 15.99 16.97 -3.31
C LYS A 53 17.01 17.53 -2.32
N MET A 54 17.13 16.94 -1.14
CA MET A 54 18.10 17.35 -0.12
C MET A 54 19.54 17.03 -0.54
N LEU A 55 19.79 15.85 -1.11
CA LEU A 55 21.07 15.47 -1.70
C LEU A 55 21.49 16.43 -2.83
N ALA A 56 20.55 16.80 -3.70
CA ALA A 56 20.79 17.79 -4.76
C ALA A 56 21.21 19.16 -4.19
N LYS A 57 20.67 19.54 -3.02
CA LYS A 57 21.04 20.75 -2.28
C LYS A 57 22.28 20.59 -1.39
N ARG A 58 23.01 19.47 -1.49
CA ARG A 58 24.21 19.15 -0.70
C ARG A 58 23.97 19.20 0.83
N LYS A 59 22.77 18.83 1.26
CA LYS A 59 22.44 18.71 2.68
C LYS A 59 23.20 17.55 3.34
N PRO A 60 23.59 17.66 4.61
CA PRO A 60 24.29 16.60 5.31
C PRO A 60 23.41 15.35 5.48
N ILE A 61 24.04 14.17 5.48
CA ILE A 61 23.35 12.88 5.58
C ILE A 61 22.52 12.78 6.87
N ASN A 62 23.03 13.29 8.00
CA ASN A 62 22.33 13.29 9.28
C ASN A 62 20.99 14.05 9.21
N GLU A 63 20.95 15.20 8.55
CA GLU A 63 19.72 15.99 8.36
C GLU A 63 18.73 15.23 7.45
N ILE A 64 19.23 14.52 6.43
CA ILE A 64 18.38 13.71 5.55
C ILE A 64 17.73 12.55 6.32
N ILE A 65 18.49 11.87 7.20
CA ILE A 65 17.96 10.79 8.05
C ILE A 65 16.86 11.32 8.96
N GLU A 66 17.10 12.46 9.61
CA GLU A 66 16.15 13.07 10.54
C GLU A 66 14.82 13.43 9.86
N PHE A 67 14.87 14.03 8.67
CA PHE A 67 13.65 14.47 7.98
C PHE A 67 12.94 13.37 7.18
N THR A 68 13.64 12.33 6.74
CA THR A 68 13.08 11.30 5.85
C THR A 68 12.89 9.95 6.52
N GLY A 69 13.51 9.71 7.66
CA GLY A 69 13.51 8.40 8.35
C GLY A 69 14.22 7.29 7.58
N LEU A 70 14.90 7.61 6.47
CA LEU A 70 15.65 6.63 5.68
C LEU A 70 16.97 6.25 6.35
N THR A 71 17.41 5.01 6.12
CA THR A 71 18.70 4.53 6.60
C THR A 71 19.85 5.15 5.80
N ILE A 72 21.04 5.18 6.40
CA ILE A 72 22.28 5.64 5.75
C ILE A 72 22.51 4.88 4.44
N GLU A 73 22.38 3.55 4.47
CA GLU A 73 22.55 2.68 3.32
C GLU A 73 21.64 3.09 2.14
N LYS A 74 20.37 3.38 2.44
CA LYS A 74 19.41 3.81 1.41
C LYS A 74 19.77 5.17 0.83
N ILE A 75 20.20 6.11 1.66
CA ILE A 75 20.63 7.44 1.22
C ILE A 75 21.89 7.34 0.34
N GLU A 76 22.86 6.51 0.71
CA GLU A 76 24.06 6.26 -0.10
C GLU A 76 23.72 5.60 -1.43
N GLN A 77 22.80 4.65 -1.45
CA GLN A 77 22.29 4.06 -2.70
C GLN A 77 21.66 5.14 -3.59
N LEU A 78 20.79 5.99 -3.03
CA LEU A 78 20.15 7.07 -3.78
C LEU A 78 21.18 8.07 -4.33
N LYS A 79 22.25 8.35 -3.58
CA LYS A 79 23.35 9.21 -4.03
C LYS A 79 24.06 8.60 -5.25
N LYS A 80 24.42 7.31 -5.18
CA LYS A 80 25.04 6.58 -6.30
C LYS A 80 24.14 6.57 -7.54
N GLU A 81 22.84 6.30 -7.36
CA GLU A 81 21.86 6.32 -8.46
C GLU A 81 21.81 7.69 -9.15
N ILE A 82 21.84 8.79 -8.38
CA ILE A 82 21.86 10.15 -8.94
C ILE A 82 23.17 10.43 -9.68
N GLU A 83 24.31 9.96 -9.18
CA GLU A 83 25.61 10.14 -9.82
C GLU A 83 25.67 9.40 -11.17
N VAL A 84 25.23 8.13 -11.20
CA VAL A 84 25.14 7.33 -12.44
C VAL A 84 24.21 7.96 -13.47
N LEU A 85 23.11 8.58 -13.04
CA LEU A 85 22.18 9.27 -13.94
C LEU A 85 22.73 10.59 -14.51
N LYS A 86 23.75 11.20 -13.89
CA LYS A 86 24.41 12.41 -14.41
C LYS A 86 25.53 12.09 -15.39
N GLU A 87 26.04 10.86 -15.38
CA GLU A 87 27.12 10.38 -16.25
C GLU A 87 26.61 9.75 -17.56
N LYS A 88 25.29 9.62 -17.72
CA LYS A 88 24.60 9.19 -18.95
C LYS A 88 24.02 10.39 -19.68
#